data_AF-A0A947RDM5-F1
#
_entry.id   AF-A0A947RDM5-F1
#
_cell.length_a   1.000
_cell.length_b   1.000
_cell.length_c   1.000
_cell.angle_alpha   90.00
_cell.angle_beta   90.00
_cell.angle_gamma   90.00
#
_symmetry.space_group_name_H-M   'P 1'
#
loop_
_entity.id
_entity.type
_entity.pdbx_description
1 polymer ?
#
loop_
_entity_poly.entity_id
_entity_poly.type
_entity_poly.pdbx_seq_one_letter_code
_entity_poly.pdbx_strand_id
1 'polypeptide(L)'
;VEIFKEYLSINGIDKNAETELLKFLEWAEPYEDDFALDVRIILVSTDFSREITTSVLWLNDRDLDIRCIRYIPYKHNNQILVEVQQIIPLPEVENYQIKIRQQTVARRESRESSRDLTRYIFKGVEYNKRKLVLAVVQDWVKENNPKNINELTDAFPQDISSYKVFKKESEAIDIFDRTGIVRHFLGQNEIIVFPDSSRYALSNQWGLREILAFLDRARSLGCEITERD
;
A
#
# COMPACT_ATOMS: atom_id res chain seq x y z
N VAL A 1 -5.67 -2.73 -8.25
CA VAL A 1 -5.33 -2.23 -9.61
C VAL A 1 -6.11 -2.97 -10.70
N GLU A 2 -6.22 -4.31 -10.64
CA GLU A 2 -6.89 -5.14 -11.65
C GLU A 2 -8.34 -4.75 -11.95
N ILE A 3 -9.17 -4.57 -10.92
CA ILE A 3 -10.58 -4.16 -11.08
C ILE A 3 -10.69 -2.84 -11.85
N PHE A 4 -9.83 -1.86 -11.55
CA PHE A 4 -9.85 -0.58 -12.24
C PHE A 4 -9.34 -0.71 -13.68
N LYS A 5 -8.35 -1.57 -13.93
CA LYS A 5 -7.89 -1.90 -15.27
C LYS A 5 -8.99 -2.54 -16.12
N GLU A 6 -9.76 -3.47 -15.55
CA GLU A 6 -10.91 -4.08 -16.19
C GLU A 6 -11.98 -3.03 -16.51
N TYR A 7 -12.30 -2.16 -15.56
CA TYR A 7 -13.22 -1.03 -15.77
C TYR A 7 -12.77 -0.13 -16.95
N LEU A 8 -11.50 0.27 -16.99
CA LEU A 8 -10.97 1.11 -18.08
C LEU A 8 -11.08 0.40 -19.44
N SER A 9 -10.80 -0.90 -19.47
CA SER A 9 -10.92 -1.72 -20.69
C SER A 9 -12.36 -1.82 -21.18
N ILE A 10 -13.32 -2.10 -20.29
CA ILE A 10 -14.74 -2.20 -20.62
C ILE A 10 -15.27 -0.89 -21.19
N ASN A 11 -14.78 0.24 -20.68
CA ASN A 11 -15.23 1.58 -21.09
C ASN A 11 -14.39 2.19 -22.23
N GLY A 12 -13.43 1.46 -22.80
CA GLY A 12 -12.58 1.94 -23.90
C GLY A 12 -11.71 3.14 -23.54
N ILE A 13 -11.31 3.26 -22.27
CA ILE A 13 -10.51 4.37 -21.77
C ILE A 13 -9.02 4.00 -21.87
N ASP A 14 -8.29 4.64 -22.77
CA ASP A 14 -6.86 4.42 -22.98
C ASP A 14 -6.02 5.14 -21.92
N LYS A 15 -5.99 4.56 -20.71
CA LYS A 15 -5.21 5.04 -19.57
C LYS A 15 -4.59 3.87 -18.81
N ASN A 16 -3.43 4.10 -18.21
CA ASN A 16 -2.80 3.13 -17.32
C ASN A 16 -3.43 3.21 -15.91
N ALA A 17 -4.08 2.13 -15.47
CA ALA A 17 -4.78 2.05 -14.19
C ALA A 17 -3.90 2.35 -12.98
N GLU A 18 -2.66 1.86 -12.98
CA GLU A 18 -1.71 2.07 -11.88
C GLU A 18 -1.29 3.54 -11.79
N THR A 19 -0.95 4.14 -12.94
CA THR A 19 -0.56 5.55 -13.01
C THR A 19 -1.69 6.48 -12.55
N GLU A 20 -2.93 6.21 -12.97
CA GLU A 20 -4.08 7.02 -12.57
C GLU A 20 -4.42 6.87 -11.09
N LEU A 21 -4.27 5.67 -10.51
CA LEU A 21 -4.45 5.45 -9.07
C LEU A 21 -3.36 6.15 -8.26
N LEU A 22 -2.10 6.04 -8.67
CA LEU A 22 -0.99 6.73 -8.02
C LEU A 22 -1.18 8.25 -8.07
N LYS A 23 -1.59 8.78 -9.23
CA LYS A 23 -1.93 10.19 -9.38
C LYS A 23 -3.08 10.62 -8.47
N PHE A 24 -4.14 9.81 -8.38
CA PHE A 24 -5.28 10.08 -7.51
C PHE A 24 -4.90 10.07 -6.02
N LEU A 25 -4.00 9.16 -5.63
CA LEU A 25 -3.48 9.06 -4.26
C LEU A 25 -2.36 10.07 -3.97
N GLU A 26 -1.93 10.85 -4.97
CA GLU A 26 -0.76 11.74 -4.90
C GLU A 26 0.55 11.00 -4.52
N TRP A 27 0.68 9.76 -4.98
CA TRP A 27 1.82 8.90 -4.71
C TRP A 27 2.78 8.85 -5.88
N ALA A 28 4.09 8.93 -5.59
CA ALA A 28 5.13 8.70 -6.59
C ALA A 28 5.26 7.22 -6.96
N GLU A 29 5.00 6.32 -6.00
CA GLU A 29 5.13 4.86 -6.13
C GLU A 29 4.10 4.17 -5.22
N PRO A 30 3.69 2.91 -5.48
CA PRO A 30 2.78 2.20 -4.59
C PRO A 30 3.36 2.09 -3.16
N TYR A 31 2.57 2.52 -2.17
CA TYR A 31 2.93 2.49 -0.76
C TYR A 31 1.77 1.95 0.09
N GLU A 32 1.71 0.62 0.21
CA GLU A 32 0.56 -0.08 0.81
C GLU A 32 0.30 0.30 2.28
N ASP A 33 1.34 0.70 3.03
CA ASP A 33 1.21 1.11 4.43
C ASP A 33 0.32 2.36 4.61
N ASP A 34 0.23 3.22 3.60
CA ASP A 34 -0.63 4.41 3.60
C ASP A 34 -1.98 4.17 2.89
N PHE A 35 -2.23 2.97 2.37
CA PHE A 35 -3.48 2.66 1.67
C PHE A 35 -4.61 2.36 2.64
N ALA A 36 -5.77 2.97 2.43
CA ALA A 36 -7.01 2.71 3.19
C ALA A 36 -6.86 2.81 4.72
N LEU A 37 -5.99 3.72 5.19
CA LEU A 37 -5.77 3.97 6.62
C LEU A 37 -7.04 4.35 7.37
N ASP A 38 -7.95 5.04 6.70
CA ASP A 38 -9.29 5.35 7.17
C ASP A 38 -10.28 5.03 6.04
N VAL A 39 -11.34 4.30 6.36
CA VAL A 39 -12.41 3.96 5.41
C VAL A 39 -13.64 4.79 5.74
N ARG A 40 -14.08 5.60 4.77
CA ARG A 40 -15.37 6.27 4.81
C ARG A 40 -16.34 5.58 3.86
N ILE A 41 -17.52 5.28 4.35
CA ILE A 41 -18.63 4.74 3.56
C ILE A 41 -19.60 5.88 3.27
N ILE A 42 -19.95 6.07 2.00
CA ILE A 42 -20.93 7.08 1.59
C ILE A 42 -22.09 6.36 0.92
N LEU A 43 -23.26 6.43 1.56
CA LEU A 43 -24.52 5.94 1.03
C LEU A 43 -25.22 7.08 0.31
N VAL A 44 -25.64 6.85 -0.94
CA VAL A 44 -26.30 7.86 -1.77
C VAL A 44 -27.65 7.32 -2.24
N SER A 45 -28.73 8.03 -1.94
CA SER A 45 -30.10 7.61 -2.28
C SER A 45 -31.03 8.82 -2.44
N THR A 46 -32.17 8.66 -3.10
CA THR A 46 -33.23 9.69 -3.10
C THR A 46 -33.93 9.80 -1.75
N ASP A 47 -33.93 8.72 -0.97
CA ASP A 47 -34.39 8.71 0.41
C ASP A 47 -33.79 7.57 1.23
N PHE A 48 -33.82 7.68 2.56
CA PHE A 48 -33.37 6.64 3.49
C PHE A 48 -34.48 6.27 4.47
N SER A 49 -34.76 4.97 4.59
CA SER A 49 -35.71 4.50 5.59
C SER A 49 -35.18 4.70 7.01
N ARG A 50 -36.10 4.66 7.98
CA ARG A 50 -35.74 4.80 9.40
C ARG A 50 -34.82 3.67 9.87
N GLU A 51 -35.01 2.46 9.36
CA GLU A 51 -34.20 1.29 9.69
C GLU A 51 -32.75 1.48 9.23
N ILE A 52 -32.55 2.00 8.01
CA ILE A 52 -31.21 2.28 7.47
C ILE A 52 -30.54 3.38 8.27
N THR A 53 -31.22 4.50 8.49
CA THR A 53 -30.66 5.63 9.26
C THR A 53 -30.30 5.24 10.69
N THR A 54 -31.14 4.44 11.36
CA THR A 54 -30.86 3.92 12.72
C THR A 54 -29.64 3.00 12.72
N SER A 55 -29.54 2.12 11.73
CA SER A 55 -28.40 1.18 11.61
C SER A 55 -27.10 1.93 11.37
N VAL A 56 -27.12 2.94 10.49
CA VAL A 56 -25.97 3.80 10.21
C VAL A 56 -25.52 4.56 11.45
N LEU A 57 -26.46 5.14 12.23
CA LEU A 57 -26.13 5.81 13.49
C LEU A 57 -25.47 4.84 14.49
N TRP A 58 -26.04 3.65 14.66
CA TRP A 58 -25.48 2.63 15.57
C TRP A 58 -24.09 2.13 15.16
N LEU A 59 -23.83 2.06 13.85
CA LEU A 59 -22.52 1.70 13.30
C LEU A 59 -21.51 2.83 13.51
N ASN A 60 -21.94 4.09 13.34
CA ASN A 60 -21.09 5.24 13.62
C ASN A 60 -20.71 5.36 15.10
N ASP A 61 -21.61 4.97 16.02
CA ASP A 61 -21.30 4.86 17.46
C ASP A 61 -20.26 3.76 17.76
N ARG A 62 -19.94 2.90 16.79
CA ARG A 62 -18.87 1.86 16.85
C ARG A 62 -17.68 2.20 15.97
N ASP A 63 -17.38 3.49 15.84
CA ASP A 63 -16.19 4.02 15.14
C ASP A 63 -16.15 3.73 13.63
N LEU A 64 -17.31 3.47 12.99
CA LEU A 64 -17.40 3.49 11.52
C LEU A 64 -17.69 4.91 11.02
N ASP A 65 -17.07 5.32 9.92
CA ASP A 65 -17.35 6.63 9.27
C ASP A 65 -18.33 6.40 8.11
N ILE A 66 -19.63 6.40 8.42
CA ILE A 66 -20.70 6.26 7.42
C ILE A 66 -21.46 7.58 7.27
N ARG A 67 -21.58 8.05 6.02
CA ARG A 67 -22.41 9.20 5.65
C ARG A 67 -23.60 8.78 4.81
N CYS A 68 -24.75 9.38 5.08
CA CYS A 68 -25.93 9.26 4.22
C CYS A 68 -26.15 10.58 3.49
N ILE A 69 -26.13 10.52 2.17
CA ILE A 69 -26.35 11.66 1.27
C ILE A 69 -27.65 11.41 0.50
N ARG A 70 -28.61 12.31 0.68
CA ARG A 70 -29.81 12.38 -0.12
C ARG A 70 -29.53 13.18 -1.39
N TYR A 71 -29.91 12.67 -2.55
CA TYR A 71 -29.89 13.44 -3.79
C TYR A 71 -31.30 13.54 -4.38
N ILE A 72 -31.70 14.75 -4.78
CA ILE A 72 -33.01 15.02 -5.35
C ILE A 72 -32.80 15.59 -6.76
N PRO A 73 -32.97 14.78 -7.81
CA PRO A 73 -32.90 15.28 -9.17
C PRO A 73 -34.19 16.04 -9.51
N TYR A 74 -34.08 17.21 -10.14
CA TYR A 74 -35.21 17.96 -10.67
C TYR A 74 -34.87 18.57 -12.03
N LYS A 75 -35.89 18.67 -12.90
CA LYS A 75 -35.74 19.22 -14.24
C LYS A 75 -36.08 20.70 -14.23
N HIS A 76 -35.14 21.54 -14.66
CA HIS A 76 -35.35 22.97 -14.83
C HIS A 76 -34.84 23.40 -16.21
N ASN A 77 -35.69 24.04 -17.02
CA ASN A 77 -35.33 24.53 -18.36
C ASN A 77 -34.57 23.51 -19.24
N ASN A 78 -35.04 22.25 -19.25
CA ASN A 78 -34.44 21.14 -19.98
C ASN A 78 -33.04 20.70 -19.49
N GLN A 79 -32.59 21.20 -18.34
CA GLN A 79 -31.41 20.75 -17.62
C GLN A 79 -31.82 19.91 -16.40
N ILE A 80 -31.03 18.90 -16.07
CA ILE A 80 -31.19 18.13 -14.84
C ILE A 80 -30.31 18.79 -13.79
N LEU A 81 -30.95 19.29 -12.73
CA LEU A 81 -30.28 19.80 -11.54
C LEU A 81 -30.39 18.74 -10.45
N VAL A 82 -29.35 18.63 -9.62
CA VAL A 82 -29.31 17.68 -8.50
C VAL A 82 -29.07 18.47 -7.23
N GLU A 83 -30.05 18.44 -6.34
CA GLU A 83 -29.87 18.92 -4.97
C GLU A 83 -29.25 17.79 -4.14
N VAL A 84 -28.25 18.12 -3.32
CA VAL A 84 -27.51 17.16 -2.50
C VAL A 84 -27.60 17.60 -1.04
N GLN A 85 -28.12 16.72 -0.19
CA GLN A 85 -28.33 16.99 1.24
C GLN A 85 -27.69 15.88 2.08
N GLN A 86 -26.84 16.23 3.06
CA GLN A 86 -26.33 15.25 4.02
C GLN A 86 -27.37 14.99 5.12
N ILE A 87 -27.76 13.73 5.29
CA ILE A 87 -28.75 13.28 6.27
C ILE A 87 -28.08 12.77 7.55
N ILE A 88 -26.98 12.02 7.41
CA ILE A 88 -26.18 11.50 8.54
C ILE A 88 -24.69 11.75 8.27
N PRO A 89 -23.94 12.27 9.26
CA PRO A 89 -24.45 12.99 10.43
C PRO A 89 -25.17 14.27 9.99
N LEU A 90 -26.07 14.81 10.83
CA LEU A 90 -26.65 16.13 10.58
C LEU A 90 -25.50 17.16 10.47
N PRO A 91 -25.52 18.09 9.50
CA PRO A 91 -24.43 19.06 9.31
C PRO A 91 -24.06 19.82 10.59
N GLU A 92 -25.05 20.10 11.44
CA GLU A 92 -24.90 20.78 12.73
C GLU A 92 -24.17 19.93 13.78
N VAL A 93 -24.33 18.60 13.72
CA VAL A 93 -23.72 17.62 14.65
C VAL A 93 -22.33 17.17 14.18
N GLU A 94 -22.01 17.30 12.89
CA GLU A 94 -20.67 17.04 12.34
C GLU A 94 -19.59 17.92 13.01
N ASN A 95 -19.96 19.12 13.47
CA ASN A 95 -19.08 20.02 14.21
C ASN A 95 -18.79 19.57 15.66
N TYR A 96 -19.55 18.63 16.23
CA TYR A 96 -19.28 18.11 17.57
C TYR A 96 -18.43 16.83 17.54
N GLN A 97 -18.44 16.09 16.41
CA GLN A 97 -17.58 14.93 16.15
C GLN A 97 -16.13 15.31 15.77
N ILE A 98 -15.68 16.51 16.13
CA ILE A 98 -14.31 17.00 15.92
C ILE A 98 -13.26 16.10 16.61
N LYS A 99 -13.62 15.38 17.69
CA LYS A 99 -12.70 14.46 18.38
C LYS A 99 -12.19 13.30 17.51
N ILE A 100 -13.04 12.72 16.64
CA ILE A 100 -12.61 11.64 15.74
C ILE A 100 -11.76 12.21 14.62
N ARG A 101 -12.17 13.34 14.02
CA ARG A 101 -11.39 14.03 12.97
C ARG A 101 -10.02 14.50 13.47
N GLN A 102 -9.92 14.99 14.71
CA GLN A 102 -8.66 15.36 15.35
C GLN A 102 -7.80 14.15 15.69
N GLN A 103 -8.38 13.03 16.11
CA GLN A 103 -7.62 11.79 16.29
C GLN A 103 -7.11 11.22 14.96
N THR A 104 -7.88 11.34 13.87
CA THR A 104 -7.47 10.92 12.53
C THR A 104 -6.39 11.84 11.97
N VAL A 105 -6.54 13.16 12.11
CA VAL A 105 -5.52 14.14 11.72
C VAL A 105 -4.27 13.98 12.58
N ALA A 106 -4.38 13.83 13.90
CA ALA A 106 -3.24 13.58 14.78
C ALA A 106 -2.60 12.20 14.53
N ARG A 107 -3.37 11.16 14.16
CA ARG A 107 -2.80 9.87 13.71
C ARG A 107 -2.06 10.03 12.40
N ARG A 108 -2.63 10.77 11.44
CA ARG A 108 -1.96 11.10 10.19
C ARG A 108 -0.70 11.90 10.46
N GLU A 109 -0.76 13.02 11.18
CA GLU A 109 0.40 13.86 11.54
C GLU A 109 1.46 13.09 12.36
N SER A 110 1.06 12.26 13.32
CA SER A 110 2.00 11.39 14.05
C SER A 110 2.67 10.37 13.13
N ARG A 111 1.96 9.89 12.10
CA ARG A 111 2.50 8.96 11.11
C ARG A 111 3.30 9.64 10.01
N GLU A 112 2.93 10.86 9.61
CA GLU A 112 3.72 11.73 8.73
C GLU A 112 5.05 12.07 9.39
N SER A 113 5.06 12.31 10.70
CA SER A 113 6.29 12.44 11.50
C SER A 113 7.07 11.13 11.68
N SER A 114 6.43 9.98 11.41
CA SER A 114 7.05 8.64 11.43
C SER A 114 7.27 8.05 10.03
N ARG A 115 7.05 8.83 8.95
CA ARG A 115 7.28 8.38 7.58
C ARG A 115 8.79 8.35 7.36
N ASP A 116 9.33 7.14 7.30
CA ASP A 116 10.69 6.89 6.83
C ASP A 116 10.72 7.09 5.30
N LEU A 117 10.92 8.34 4.88
CA LEU A 117 11.12 8.73 3.48
C LEU A 117 12.58 8.60 3.04
N THR A 118 13.43 8.05 3.90
CA THR A 118 14.87 7.94 3.67
C THR A 118 15.13 7.29 2.32
N ARG A 119 15.90 7.99 1.51
CA ARG A 119 16.40 7.50 0.23
C ARG A 119 17.80 6.95 0.45
N TYR A 120 18.11 5.87 -0.25
CA TYR A 120 19.38 5.18 -0.10
C TYR A 120 20.10 5.17 -1.43
N ILE A 121 21.38 5.53 -1.43
CA ILE A 121 22.20 5.49 -2.64
C ILE A 121 23.10 4.27 -2.55
N PHE A 122 22.98 3.40 -3.55
CA PHE A 122 23.81 2.20 -3.72
C PHE A 122 24.32 2.16 -5.17
N LYS A 123 25.64 2.01 -5.33
CA LYS A 123 26.33 2.07 -6.64
C LYS A 123 25.93 3.29 -7.49
N GLY A 124 25.72 4.44 -6.85
CA GLY A 124 25.36 5.71 -7.49
C GLY A 124 23.89 5.84 -7.92
N VAL A 125 23.04 4.86 -7.63
CA VAL A 125 21.60 4.88 -7.93
C VAL A 125 20.81 5.06 -6.64
N GLU A 126 19.79 5.93 -6.70
CA GLU A 126 18.90 6.21 -5.59
C GLU A 126 17.75 5.19 -5.52
N TYR A 127 17.52 4.63 -4.35
CA TYR A 127 16.51 3.61 -4.07
C TYR A 127 15.66 4.01 -2.86
N ASN A 128 14.39 3.59 -2.87
CA ASN A 128 13.62 3.46 -1.64
C ASN A 128 14.05 2.18 -0.89
N LYS A 129 13.70 2.07 0.38
CA LYS A 129 14.00 0.93 1.25
C LYS A 129 13.83 -0.45 0.59
N ARG A 130 12.64 -0.77 0.06
CA ARG A 130 12.36 -2.11 -0.51
C ARG A 130 13.20 -2.38 -1.77
N LYS A 131 13.38 -1.38 -2.63
CA LYS A 131 14.19 -1.51 -3.85
C LYS A 131 15.69 -1.56 -3.56
N LEU A 132 16.14 -0.90 -2.48
CA LEU A 132 17.52 -0.99 -2.01
C LEU A 132 17.86 -2.43 -1.66
N VAL A 133 17.02 -3.08 -0.83
CA VAL A 133 17.24 -4.48 -0.44
C VAL A 133 17.32 -5.37 -1.68
N LEU A 134 16.39 -5.20 -2.62
CA LEU A 134 16.41 -5.94 -3.89
C LEU A 134 17.73 -5.71 -4.66
N ALA A 135 18.14 -4.45 -4.84
CA ALA A 135 19.35 -4.10 -5.57
C ALA A 135 20.60 -4.69 -4.93
N VAL A 136 20.74 -4.56 -3.60
CA VAL A 136 21.89 -5.08 -2.83
C VAL A 136 21.96 -6.61 -2.92
N VAL A 137 20.83 -7.30 -2.71
CA VAL A 137 20.80 -8.76 -2.76
C VAL A 137 21.12 -9.25 -4.18
N GLN A 138 20.54 -8.66 -5.21
CA GLN A 138 20.80 -9.04 -6.60
C GLN A 138 22.25 -8.83 -6.99
N ASP A 139 22.84 -7.72 -6.55
CA ASP A 139 24.23 -7.41 -6.78
C ASP A 139 25.15 -8.44 -6.11
N TRP A 140 24.89 -8.76 -4.84
CA TRP A 140 25.61 -9.79 -4.11
C TRP A 140 25.49 -11.18 -4.78
N VAL A 141 24.30 -11.56 -5.24
CA VAL A 141 24.06 -12.81 -5.96
C VAL A 141 24.87 -12.86 -7.26
N LYS A 142 24.96 -11.74 -8.01
CA LYS A 142 25.75 -11.66 -9.24
C LYS A 142 27.25 -11.80 -8.98
N GLU A 143 27.75 -11.19 -7.90
CA GLU A 143 29.17 -11.22 -7.56
C GLU A 143 29.61 -12.56 -6.96
N ASN A 144 28.77 -13.20 -6.14
CA ASN A 144 29.13 -14.39 -5.36
C ASN A 144 28.61 -15.70 -5.95
N ASN A 145 27.62 -15.64 -6.86
CA ASN A 145 27.00 -16.78 -7.54
C ASN A 145 26.62 -17.93 -6.57
N PRO A 146 25.76 -17.67 -5.57
CA PRO A 146 25.38 -18.66 -4.56
C PRO A 146 24.71 -19.88 -5.21
N LYS A 147 25.00 -21.08 -4.72
CA LYS A 147 24.51 -22.33 -5.32
C LYS A 147 23.16 -22.77 -4.79
N ASN A 148 22.76 -22.29 -3.62
CA ASN A 148 21.55 -22.70 -2.94
C ASN A 148 21.08 -21.61 -1.97
N ILE A 149 19.87 -21.79 -1.44
CA ILE A 149 19.27 -20.85 -0.49
C ILE A 149 20.08 -20.70 0.80
N ASN A 150 20.81 -21.73 1.26
CA ASN A 150 21.53 -21.65 2.53
C ASN A 150 22.67 -20.62 2.46
N GLU A 151 23.45 -20.63 1.37
CA GLU A 151 24.51 -19.64 1.13
C GLU A 151 23.93 -18.21 1.10
N LEU A 152 22.74 -18.06 0.53
CA LEU A 152 22.05 -16.78 0.49
C LEU A 152 21.52 -16.37 1.88
N THR A 153 21.02 -17.30 2.68
CA THR A 153 20.57 -17.03 4.05
C THR A 153 21.72 -16.83 5.04
N ASP A 154 22.91 -17.36 4.76
CA ASP A 154 24.11 -17.07 5.53
C ASP A 154 24.55 -15.62 5.31
N ALA A 155 24.48 -15.15 4.06
CA ALA A 155 24.74 -13.75 3.72
C ALA A 155 23.63 -12.81 4.22
N PHE A 156 22.36 -13.16 4.01
CA PHE A 156 21.20 -12.37 4.42
C PHE A 156 20.27 -13.21 5.32
N PRO A 157 20.53 -13.23 6.63
CA PRO A 157 19.74 -14.00 7.59
C PRO A 157 18.24 -13.73 7.54
N GLN A 158 17.46 -14.81 7.57
CA GLN A 158 16.00 -14.80 7.44
C GLN A 158 15.29 -14.09 8.60
N ASP A 159 15.94 -13.98 9.75
CA ASP A 159 15.43 -13.37 10.99
C ASP A 159 15.59 -11.84 11.02
N ILE A 160 16.31 -11.25 10.07
CA ILE A 160 16.35 -9.79 9.88
C ILE A 160 14.95 -9.23 9.61
N SER A 161 14.09 -10.01 8.94
CA SER A 161 12.71 -9.64 8.64
C SER A 161 11.73 -10.55 9.38
N SER A 162 10.70 -9.93 9.97
CA SER A 162 9.56 -10.64 10.56
C SER A 162 8.81 -11.49 9.52
N TYR A 163 8.89 -11.11 8.25
CA TYR A 163 8.23 -11.79 7.13
C TYR A 163 9.11 -12.84 6.45
N LYS A 164 10.34 -13.06 6.95
CA LYS A 164 11.41 -13.80 6.26
C LYS A 164 11.89 -13.04 5.02
N VAL A 165 13.20 -12.96 4.83
CA VAL A 165 13.83 -12.24 3.72
C VAL A 165 13.50 -12.92 2.39
N PHE A 166 13.53 -14.26 2.35
CA PHE A 166 13.26 -15.05 1.14
C PHE A 166 12.15 -16.07 1.34
N LYS A 167 11.32 -16.23 0.32
CA LYS A 167 10.35 -17.32 0.19
C LYS A 167 10.49 -18.02 -1.15
N LYS A 168 10.06 -19.29 -1.21
CA LYS A 168 9.93 -19.98 -2.51
C LYS A 168 8.95 -19.21 -3.39
N GLU A 169 9.24 -19.13 -4.68
CA GLU A 169 8.39 -18.42 -5.65
C GLU A 169 6.95 -18.95 -5.62
N SER A 170 6.75 -20.26 -5.54
CA SER A 170 5.41 -20.86 -5.43
C SER A 170 4.64 -20.36 -4.21
N GLU A 171 5.28 -20.31 -3.04
CA GLU A 171 4.65 -19.80 -1.82
C GLU A 171 4.35 -18.31 -1.90
N ALA A 172 5.22 -17.54 -2.57
CA ALA A 172 5.01 -16.11 -2.78
C ALA A 172 3.82 -15.84 -3.72
N ILE A 173 3.66 -16.65 -4.77
CA ILE A 173 2.48 -16.63 -5.66
C ILE A 173 1.23 -17.03 -4.88
N ASP A 174 1.26 -18.11 -4.09
CA ASP A 174 0.11 -18.55 -3.29
C ASP A 174 -0.37 -17.45 -2.32
N ILE A 175 0.57 -16.70 -1.72
CA ILE A 175 0.25 -15.57 -0.86
C ILE A 175 -0.44 -14.46 -1.66
N PHE A 176 0.05 -14.14 -2.85
CA PHE A 176 -0.57 -13.17 -3.74
C PHE A 176 -1.97 -13.62 -4.16
N ASP A 177 -2.13 -14.84 -4.65
CA ASP A 177 -3.42 -15.37 -5.12
C ASP A 177 -4.47 -15.39 -4.00
N ARG A 178 -4.07 -15.71 -2.76
CA ARG A 178 -4.97 -15.73 -1.61
C ARG A 178 -5.37 -14.34 -1.11
N THR A 179 -4.45 -13.38 -1.17
CA THR A 179 -4.62 -12.09 -0.48
C THR A 179 -4.86 -10.92 -1.43
N GLY A 180 -4.53 -11.07 -2.71
CA GLY A 180 -4.47 -9.99 -3.70
C GLY A 180 -3.34 -8.98 -3.45
N ILE A 181 -2.45 -9.23 -2.48
CA ILE A 181 -1.43 -8.29 -2.03
C ILE A 181 -0.05 -8.78 -2.46
N VAL A 182 0.71 -7.91 -3.13
CA VAL A 182 2.06 -8.23 -3.61
C VAL A 182 3.04 -8.03 -2.45
N ARG A 183 3.37 -9.12 -1.74
CA ARG A 183 4.31 -9.10 -0.59
C ARG A 183 5.75 -9.47 -0.92
N HIS A 184 5.98 -9.90 -2.16
CA HIS A 184 7.29 -10.34 -2.63
C HIS A 184 7.54 -9.78 -4.03
N PHE A 185 8.81 -9.64 -4.38
CA PHE A 185 9.22 -9.28 -5.73
C PHE A 185 9.05 -10.49 -6.66
N LEU A 186 8.15 -10.38 -7.64
CA LEU A 186 7.74 -11.45 -8.55
C LEU A 186 7.99 -11.10 -10.03
N GLY A 187 8.72 -10.01 -10.32
CA GLY A 187 9.09 -9.65 -11.68
C GLY A 187 10.07 -10.65 -12.33
N GLN A 188 10.06 -10.71 -13.66
CA GLN A 188 10.88 -11.67 -14.44
C GLN A 188 12.38 -11.65 -14.10
N ASN A 189 12.92 -10.48 -13.73
CA ASN A 189 14.33 -10.30 -13.37
C ASN A 189 14.54 -10.10 -11.85
N GLU A 190 13.52 -10.34 -11.04
CA GLU A 190 13.55 -10.16 -9.59
C GLU A 190 13.68 -11.48 -8.84
N ILE A 191 13.26 -12.58 -9.47
CA ILE A 191 13.35 -13.94 -8.93
C ILE A 191 14.79 -14.43 -8.96
N ILE A 192 15.23 -14.98 -7.84
CA ILE A 192 16.53 -15.64 -7.70
C ILE A 192 16.36 -17.09 -8.13
N VAL A 193 17.14 -17.51 -9.12
CA VAL A 193 17.12 -18.86 -9.68
C VAL A 193 18.46 -19.52 -9.40
N PHE A 194 18.43 -20.65 -8.72
CA PHE A 194 19.63 -21.44 -8.41
C PHE A 194 19.90 -22.52 -9.47
N PRO A 195 21.13 -23.09 -9.54
CA PRO A 195 21.49 -24.14 -10.49
C PRO A 195 20.64 -25.41 -10.40
N ASP A 196 20.07 -25.70 -9.21
CA ASP A 196 19.13 -26.80 -8.99
C ASP A 196 17.71 -26.50 -9.46
N SER A 197 17.51 -25.39 -10.19
CA SER A 197 16.21 -24.88 -10.65
C SER A 197 15.26 -24.45 -9.53
N SER A 198 15.72 -24.36 -8.29
CA SER A 198 14.94 -23.76 -7.21
C SER A 198 14.83 -22.25 -7.39
N ARG A 199 13.64 -21.71 -7.13
CA ARG A 199 13.26 -20.32 -7.40
C ARG A 199 12.77 -19.65 -6.13
N TYR A 200 13.36 -18.50 -5.79
CA TYR A 200 13.06 -17.75 -4.58
C TYR A 200 12.75 -16.29 -4.89
N ALA A 201 11.74 -15.77 -4.19
CA ALA A 201 11.32 -14.39 -4.22
C ALA A 201 11.78 -13.68 -2.93
N LEU A 202 12.19 -12.43 -3.07
CA LEU A 202 12.56 -11.56 -1.97
C LEU A 202 11.31 -10.87 -1.40
N SER A 203 11.20 -10.76 -0.08
CA SER A 203 10.16 -9.95 0.58
C SER A 203 10.31 -8.48 0.22
N ASN A 204 9.20 -7.81 -0.07
CA ASN A 204 9.17 -6.35 -0.25
C ASN A 204 8.73 -5.62 1.04
N GLN A 205 8.50 -6.36 2.13
CA GLN A 205 8.03 -5.86 3.42
C GLN A 205 9.22 -5.61 4.34
N TRP A 206 9.49 -4.33 4.61
CA TRP A 206 10.64 -3.91 5.41
C TRP A 206 10.25 -2.78 6.36
N GLY A 207 10.27 -3.03 7.67
CA GLY A 207 10.13 -1.99 8.70
C GLY A 207 11.41 -1.18 8.90
N LEU A 208 11.33 -0.05 9.64
CA LEU A 208 12.50 0.80 9.96
C LEU A 208 13.61 0.01 10.69
N ARG A 209 13.25 -0.81 11.68
CA ARG A 209 14.23 -1.62 12.42
C ARG A 209 14.87 -2.70 11.55
N GLU A 210 14.08 -3.29 10.65
CA GLU A 210 14.52 -4.38 9.76
C GLU A 210 15.45 -3.84 8.68
N ILE A 211 15.18 -2.64 8.13
CA ILE A 211 16.10 -2.03 7.17
C ILE A 211 17.42 -1.64 7.83
N LEU A 212 17.42 -1.08 9.04
CA LEU A 212 18.66 -0.75 9.74
C LEU A 212 19.52 -2.01 9.97
N ALA A 213 18.91 -3.10 10.43
CA ALA A 213 19.58 -4.39 10.58
C ALA A 213 20.11 -4.94 9.23
N PHE A 214 19.34 -4.75 8.15
CA PHE A 214 19.79 -5.11 6.80
C PHE A 214 20.98 -4.27 6.33
N LEU A 215 20.97 -2.96 6.57
CA LEU A 215 22.06 -2.07 6.20
C LEU A 215 23.35 -2.44 6.92
N ASP A 216 23.28 -2.72 8.22
CA ASP A 216 24.44 -3.19 9.00
C ASP A 216 24.99 -4.49 8.42
N ARG A 217 24.10 -5.43 8.05
CA ARG A 217 24.51 -6.66 7.40
C ARG A 217 25.14 -6.42 6.03
N ALA A 218 24.52 -5.60 5.18
CA ALA A 218 25.03 -5.27 3.84
C ALA A 218 26.41 -4.59 3.91
N ARG A 219 26.59 -3.64 4.84
CA ARG A 219 27.89 -2.99 5.10
C ARG A 219 28.94 -4.00 5.56
N SER A 220 28.57 -4.98 6.40
CA SER A 220 29.48 -6.06 6.82
C SER A 220 29.92 -6.96 5.65
N LEU A 221 29.13 -7.03 4.57
CA LEU A 221 29.44 -7.74 3.34
C LEU A 221 30.22 -6.88 2.32
N GLY A 222 30.57 -5.63 2.69
CA GLY A 222 31.35 -4.71 1.84
C GLY A 222 30.51 -3.79 0.95
N CYS A 223 29.18 -3.74 1.11
CA CYS A 223 28.34 -2.84 0.33
C CYS A 223 28.44 -1.40 0.86
N GLU A 224 28.83 -0.46 -0.01
CA GLU A 224 28.79 0.97 0.28
C GLU A 224 27.37 1.53 0.03
N ILE A 225 26.67 1.86 1.12
CA ILE A 225 25.31 2.40 1.10
C ILE A 225 25.28 3.70 1.89
N THR A 226 24.80 4.77 1.24
CA THR A 226 24.63 6.09 1.87
C THR A 226 23.15 6.43 2.00
N GLU A 227 22.82 7.10 3.10
CA GLU A 227 21.46 7.53 3.46
C GLU A 227 21.29 9.00 3.09
N ARG A 228 20.13 9.35 2.55
CA ARG A 228 19.72 10.71 2.18
C ARG A 228 18.35 10.98 2.79
N ASP A 229 18.33 11.89 3.75
CA ASP A 229 17.12 12.45 4.37
C ASP A 229 16.44 13.48 3.45
#